data_AF-A0A9P7SUV3-F1
#
_entry.id   AF-A0A9P7SUV3-F1
#
_cell.length_a   1.000
_cell.length_b   1.000
_cell.length_c   1.000
_cell.angle_alpha   90.00
_cell.angle_beta   90.00
_cell.angle_gamma   90.00
#
_symmetry.space_group_name_H-M   'P 1'
#
loop_
_entity.id
_entity.type
_entity.pdbx_description
1 polymer ?
#
loop_
_entity_poly.entity_id
_entity_poly.type
_entity_poly.pdbx_seq_one_letter_code
_entity_poly.pdbx_strand_id
1 'polypeptide(L)'
;MEISSALHHAECDSLRTPRYLELVISILILVGMLISYLPQHYRIISRGTAQGISPYFVLLGTTSATSGFANILTVAQSREAMQCCQELDHFQCAAGLLGVAQLGMQWACFALILVLFLIFFRYRDANVPFDELDGESPKWQTAVGVGLVCVIHGLVVVILTGVFTIALPDHLTAWANFLGIMAAALAAVQYFPQIWTTYRLKHVGSLSIPMMCMQTPGGFLIAASLYARLGPEGWSTWAIYLLTALMQGCVLFLGVYYEVQARREEGSFSSRGISGFHGSSHDAATPQRPSAPRTYSEGWERGLPGPFTGHPERYAETEEDLEDIREREERAIARENQPLLRPGGIGNPRKTYQSTESG
;
A
#
# COMPACT_ATOMS: atom_id res chain seq x y z
N MET A 1 21.69 27.33 -38.89
CA MET A 1 20.79 28.14 -38.04
C MET A 1 19.35 28.06 -38.54
N GLU A 2 19.07 28.35 -39.82
CA GLU A 2 17.71 28.24 -40.40
C GLU A 2 17.12 26.82 -40.37
N ILE A 3 17.91 25.78 -40.64
CA ILE A 3 17.43 24.38 -40.59
C ILE A 3 17.06 23.97 -39.14
N SER A 4 17.78 24.45 -38.14
CA SER A 4 17.51 24.16 -36.72
C SER A 4 16.26 24.90 -36.23
N SER A 5 16.01 26.11 -36.72
CA SER A 5 14.79 26.87 -36.42
C SER A 5 13.56 26.27 -37.13
N ALA A 6 13.72 25.81 -38.37
CA ALA A 6 12.64 25.14 -39.11
C ALA A 6 12.26 23.78 -38.48
N LEU A 7 13.24 23.00 -37.99
CA LEU A 7 12.98 21.77 -37.23
C LEU A 7 12.27 22.06 -35.90
N HIS A 8 12.73 23.07 -35.16
CA HIS A 8 12.11 23.48 -33.89
C HIS A 8 10.67 23.95 -34.07
N HIS A 9 10.38 24.75 -35.10
CA HIS A 9 9.01 25.15 -35.42
C HIS A 9 8.13 23.97 -35.84
N ALA A 10 8.64 23.02 -36.61
CA ALA A 10 7.87 21.83 -37.01
C ALA A 10 7.53 20.93 -35.80
N GLU A 11 8.44 20.84 -34.82
CA GLU A 11 8.26 20.07 -33.59
C GLU A 11 7.24 20.72 -32.65
N CYS A 12 7.30 22.05 -32.48
CA CYS A 12 6.26 22.80 -31.75
C CYS A 12 4.90 22.80 -32.48
N ASP A 13 4.88 22.73 -33.81
CA ASP A 13 3.63 22.60 -34.59
C ASP A 13 2.90 21.27 -34.31
N SER A 14 3.64 20.19 -34.05
CA SER A 14 3.04 18.92 -33.64
C SER A 14 2.25 19.04 -32.33
N LEU A 15 2.67 19.94 -31.43
CA LEU A 15 2.01 20.23 -30.15
C LEU A 15 0.80 21.19 -30.29
N ARG A 16 0.62 21.87 -31.43
CA ARG A 16 -0.54 22.76 -31.66
C ARG A 16 -1.87 22.02 -31.77
N THR A 17 -1.85 20.74 -32.15
CA THR A 17 -3.07 19.93 -32.32
C THR A 17 -3.19 18.89 -31.21
N PRO A 18 -3.74 19.26 -30.04
CA PRO A 18 -3.86 18.31 -28.94
C PRO A 18 -4.78 17.16 -29.31
N ARG A 19 -4.30 15.93 -29.11
CA ARG A 19 -5.10 14.73 -29.30
C ARG A 19 -6.15 14.67 -28.18
N TYR A 20 -7.41 14.99 -28.51
CA TYR A 20 -8.51 15.05 -27.54
C TYR A 20 -8.67 13.76 -26.70
N LEU A 21 -8.39 12.60 -27.29
CA LEU A 21 -8.43 11.32 -26.58
C LEU A 21 -7.36 11.24 -25.46
N GLU A 22 -6.13 11.68 -25.73
CA GLU A 22 -5.05 11.72 -24.72
C GLU A 22 -5.35 12.74 -23.62
N LEU A 23 -5.96 13.87 -23.99
CA LEU A 23 -6.40 14.90 -23.04
C LEU A 23 -7.48 14.36 -22.09
N VAL A 24 -8.53 13.75 -22.63
CA VAL A 24 -9.62 13.15 -21.84
C VAL A 24 -9.09 12.05 -20.92
N ILE A 25 -8.25 11.15 -21.44
CA ILE A 25 -7.65 10.07 -20.64
C ILE A 25 -6.79 10.65 -19.50
N SER A 26 -5.92 11.62 -19.79
CA SER A 26 -5.09 12.24 -18.75
C SER A 26 -5.90 12.97 -17.67
N ILE A 27 -7.00 13.65 -18.04
CA ILE A 27 -7.90 14.27 -17.05
C ILE A 27 -8.57 13.21 -16.17
N LEU A 28 -9.08 12.13 -16.76
CA LEU A 28 -9.69 11.03 -16.00
C LEU A 28 -8.69 10.37 -15.05
N ILE A 29 -7.44 10.16 -15.50
CA ILE A 29 -6.36 9.64 -14.67
C ILE A 29 -6.08 10.59 -13.49
N LEU A 30 -5.96 11.89 -13.75
CA LEU A 30 -5.67 12.89 -12.72
C LEU A 30 -6.77 12.95 -11.66
N VAL A 31 -8.04 12.95 -12.07
CA VAL A 31 -9.19 12.91 -11.15
C VAL A 31 -9.21 11.59 -10.37
N GLY A 32 -9.04 10.45 -11.04
CA GLY A 32 -9.02 9.13 -10.40
C GLY A 32 -7.88 8.97 -9.38
N MET A 33 -6.72 9.56 -9.68
CA MET A 33 -5.59 9.63 -8.75
C MET A 33 -5.96 10.41 -7.48
N LEU A 34 -6.54 11.60 -7.62
CA LEU A 34 -6.95 12.40 -6.45
C LEU A 34 -7.96 11.67 -5.58
N ILE A 35 -8.97 11.06 -6.21
CA ILE A 35 -9.96 10.24 -5.51
C ILE A 35 -9.30 9.06 -4.79
N SER A 36 -8.26 8.46 -5.36
CA SER A 36 -7.55 7.33 -4.75
C SER A 36 -6.70 7.72 -3.54
N TYR A 37 -6.11 8.92 -3.55
CA TYR A 37 -5.25 9.41 -2.47
C TYR A 37 -6.04 10.00 -1.30
N LEU A 38 -7.18 10.64 -1.58
CA LEU A 38 -8.03 11.29 -0.58
C LEU A 38 -8.37 10.40 0.64
N PRO A 39 -8.84 9.14 0.47
CA PRO A 39 -9.11 8.26 1.61
C PRO A 39 -7.89 7.99 2.48
N GLN A 40 -6.70 7.91 1.88
CA GLN A 40 -5.46 7.69 2.61
C GLN A 40 -5.08 8.92 3.43
N HIS A 41 -5.12 10.12 2.83
CA HIS A 41 -4.88 11.37 3.55
C HIS A 41 -5.89 11.57 4.69
N TYR A 42 -7.17 11.33 4.41
CA TYR A 42 -8.24 11.42 5.40
C TYR A 42 -8.03 10.43 6.56
N ARG A 43 -7.65 9.18 6.27
CA ARG A 43 -7.38 8.16 7.31
C ARG A 43 -6.24 8.56 8.23
N ILE A 44 -5.18 9.17 7.70
CA ILE A 44 -4.05 9.65 8.50
C ILE A 44 -4.49 10.82 9.39
N ILE A 45 -5.17 11.80 8.81
CA ILE A 45 -5.63 13.01 9.52
C ILE A 45 -6.65 12.67 10.61
N SER A 46 -7.64 11.82 10.29
CA SER A 46 -8.71 11.44 11.23
C SER A 46 -8.21 10.56 12.38
N ARG A 47 -7.22 9.68 12.14
CA ARG A 47 -6.61 8.86 13.19
C ARG A 47 -5.67 9.65 14.10
N GLY A 48 -5.09 10.73 13.60
CA GLY A 48 -4.13 11.54 14.36
C GLY A 48 -2.85 10.80 14.74
N THR A 49 -2.55 9.67 14.08
CA THR A 49 -1.36 8.85 14.33
C THR A 49 -0.82 8.25 13.04
N ALA A 50 0.50 8.08 12.97
CA ALA A 50 1.19 7.40 11.88
C ALA A 50 1.32 5.87 12.09
N GLN A 51 0.67 5.32 13.12
CA GLN A 51 0.73 3.89 13.43
C GLN A 51 0.18 3.02 12.29
N GLY A 52 0.93 1.97 11.93
CA GLY A 52 0.65 1.10 10.79
C GLY A 52 1.24 1.57 9.45
N ILE A 53 1.86 2.76 9.39
CA ILE A 53 2.62 3.20 8.22
C ILE A 53 4.09 2.85 8.41
N SER A 54 4.64 2.04 7.50
CA SER A 54 6.06 1.68 7.53
C SER A 54 6.95 2.89 7.21
N PRO A 55 7.92 3.25 8.08
CA PRO A 55 8.87 4.33 7.78
C PRO A 55 9.69 4.05 6.51
N TYR A 56 10.01 2.79 6.23
CA TYR A 56 10.71 2.37 5.01
C TYR A 56 9.85 2.59 3.75
N PHE A 57 8.54 2.36 3.84
CA PHE A 57 7.62 2.64 2.74
C PHE A 57 7.59 4.13 2.41
N VAL A 58 7.52 4.98 3.43
CA VAL A 58 7.53 6.45 3.25
C VAL A 58 8.86 6.90 2.68
N LEU A 59 9.98 6.39 3.20
CA LEU A 59 11.33 6.71 2.72
C LEU A 59 11.51 6.34 1.24
N LEU A 60 11.36 5.06 0.90
CA LEU A 60 11.57 4.55 -0.45
C LEU A 60 10.57 5.15 -1.44
N GLY A 61 9.30 5.28 -1.03
CA GLY A 61 8.28 5.88 -1.88
C GLY A 61 8.54 7.35 -2.17
N THR A 62 9.00 8.13 -1.18
CA THR A 62 9.25 9.56 -1.38
C THR A 62 10.49 9.80 -2.23
N THR A 63 11.59 9.06 -1.99
CA THR A 63 12.81 9.18 -2.78
C THR A 63 12.59 8.68 -4.21
N SER A 64 11.84 7.58 -4.40
CA SER A 64 11.43 7.10 -5.72
C SER A 64 10.57 8.13 -6.46
N ALA A 65 9.52 8.66 -5.81
CA ALA A 65 8.63 9.66 -6.41
C ALA A 65 9.38 10.96 -6.78
N THR A 66 10.30 11.41 -5.92
CA THR A 66 11.13 12.60 -6.19
C THR A 66 12.03 12.38 -7.40
N SER A 67 12.64 11.20 -7.49
CA SER A 67 13.49 10.82 -8.64
C SER A 67 12.66 10.70 -9.93
N GLY A 68 11.47 10.11 -9.86
CA GLY A 68 10.56 9.97 -10.99
C GLY A 68 10.02 11.30 -11.49
N PHE A 69 9.73 12.25 -10.58
CA PHE A 69 9.31 13.60 -10.96
C PHE A 69 10.47 14.40 -11.56
N ALA A 70 11.67 14.32 -10.99
CA ALA A 70 12.85 14.95 -11.59
C ALA A 70 13.21 14.33 -12.96
N ASN A 71 12.98 13.02 -13.15
CA ASN A 71 13.18 12.35 -14.45
C ASN A 71 12.28 12.95 -15.54
N ILE A 72 10.96 13.06 -15.33
CA ILE A 72 10.06 13.65 -16.35
C ILE A 72 10.43 15.11 -16.65
N LEU A 73 10.88 15.89 -15.66
CA LEU A 73 11.31 17.27 -15.89
C LEU A 73 12.59 17.39 -16.71
N THR A 74 13.44 16.34 -16.72
CA THR A 74 14.77 16.36 -17.35
C THR A 74 14.81 15.61 -18.69
N VAL A 75 13.81 14.78 -18.99
CA VAL A 75 13.73 14.07 -20.26
C VAL A 75 13.60 15.06 -21.43
N ALA A 76 14.25 14.77 -22.57
CA ALA A 76 14.38 15.71 -23.70
C ALA A 76 13.01 16.19 -24.22
N GLN A 77 12.08 15.27 -24.42
CA GLN A 77 10.75 15.56 -24.98
C GLN A 77 9.94 16.50 -24.09
N SER A 78 10.06 16.35 -22.76
CA SER A 78 9.36 17.25 -21.83
C SER A 78 10.00 18.63 -21.77
N ARG A 79 11.33 18.71 -21.94
CA ARG A 79 12.05 19.98 -22.03
C ARG A 79 11.69 20.75 -23.28
N GLU A 80 11.66 20.07 -24.42
CA GLU A 80 11.23 20.65 -25.70
C GLU A 80 9.78 21.14 -25.61
N ALA A 81 8.88 20.35 -25.01
CA ALA A 81 7.51 20.78 -24.76
C ALA A 81 7.43 22.03 -23.86
N MET A 82 8.25 22.12 -22.79
CA MET A 82 8.33 23.30 -21.94
C MET A 82 8.91 24.53 -22.66
N GLN A 83 9.81 24.35 -23.62
CA GLN A 83 10.37 25.44 -24.44
C GLN A 83 9.35 25.94 -25.47
N CYS A 84 8.64 25.03 -26.15
CA CYS A 84 7.58 25.37 -27.11
C CYS A 84 6.41 26.14 -26.47
N CYS A 85 6.20 26.03 -25.15
CA CYS A 85 5.16 26.77 -24.44
C CYS A 85 5.28 28.30 -24.52
N GLN A 86 6.42 28.85 -24.94
CA GLN A 86 6.56 30.30 -25.18
C GLN A 86 5.86 30.76 -26.46
N GLU A 87 5.65 29.87 -27.43
CA GLU A 87 5.06 30.18 -28.73
C GLU A 87 3.62 29.65 -28.89
N LEU A 88 3.15 28.82 -27.96
CA LEU A 88 1.86 28.14 -28.01
C LEU A 88 0.80 28.85 -27.17
N ASP A 89 -0.46 28.67 -27.56
CA ASP A 89 -1.58 29.11 -26.72
C ASP A 89 -1.63 28.34 -25.40
N HIS A 90 -2.18 28.97 -24.36
CA HIS A 90 -2.27 28.41 -23.00
C HIS A 90 -2.87 27.00 -22.97
N PHE A 91 -3.90 26.74 -23.79
CA PHE A 91 -4.55 25.42 -23.84
C PHE A 91 -3.65 24.35 -24.47
N GLN A 92 -2.91 24.71 -25.53
CA GLN A 92 -2.00 23.79 -26.23
C GLN A 92 -0.81 23.45 -25.34
N CYS A 93 -0.22 24.46 -24.68
CA CYS A 93 0.84 24.25 -23.70
C CYS A 93 0.35 23.39 -22.53
N ALA A 94 -0.83 23.67 -21.97
CA ALA A 94 -1.41 22.86 -20.90
C ALA A 94 -1.58 21.40 -21.33
N ALA A 95 -2.11 21.16 -22.53
CA ALA A 95 -2.29 19.81 -23.09
C ALA A 95 -0.96 19.07 -23.29
N GLY A 96 0.09 19.78 -23.72
CA GLY A 96 1.45 19.25 -23.88
C GLY A 96 2.10 18.89 -22.54
N LEU A 97 1.88 19.70 -21.50
CA LEU A 97 2.45 19.49 -20.16
C LEU A 97 1.60 18.61 -19.24
N LEU A 98 0.48 18.05 -19.72
CA LEU A 98 -0.38 17.17 -18.91
C LEU A 98 0.36 16.00 -18.26
N GLY A 99 1.32 15.39 -18.95
CA GLY A 99 2.14 14.30 -18.39
C GLY A 99 2.97 14.77 -17.19
N VAL A 100 3.61 15.95 -17.31
CA VAL A 100 4.36 16.59 -16.22
C VAL A 100 3.43 16.92 -15.04
N ALA A 101 2.26 17.50 -15.32
CA ALA A 101 1.28 17.84 -14.30
C ALA A 101 0.74 16.60 -13.57
N GLN A 102 0.46 15.51 -14.29
CA GLN A 102 -0.01 14.25 -13.73
C GLN A 102 1.02 13.64 -12.75
N LEU A 103 2.29 13.62 -13.14
CA LEU A 103 3.37 13.10 -12.28
C LEU A 103 3.73 14.06 -11.13
N GLY A 104 3.63 15.37 -11.36
CA GLY A 104 3.79 16.38 -10.32
C GLY A 104 2.71 16.28 -9.25
N MET A 105 1.45 16.02 -9.64
CA MET A 105 0.37 15.81 -8.69
C MET A 105 0.56 14.52 -7.88
N GLN A 106 0.98 13.43 -8.53
CA GLN A 106 1.35 12.19 -7.84
C GLN A 106 2.43 12.42 -6.79
N TRP A 107 3.50 13.12 -7.19
CA TRP A 107 4.60 13.48 -6.29
C TRP A 107 4.12 14.35 -5.13
N ALA A 108 3.31 15.37 -5.38
CA ALA A 108 2.76 16.24 -4.34
C ALA A 108 1.87 15.47 -3.35
N CYS A 109 1.00 14.59 -3.83
CA CYS A 109 0.17 13.71 -3.00
C CYS A 109 1.01 12.82 -2.09
N PHE A 110 2.11 12.25 -2.61
CA PHE A 110 3.01 11.40 -1.83
C PHE A 110 3.87 12.21 -0.85
N ALA A 111 4.33 13.39 -1.25
CA ALA A 111 5.03 14.33 -0.36
C ALA A 111 4.13 14.78 0.80
N LEU A 112 2.82 14.97 0.55
CA LEU A 112 1.85 15.24 1.61
C LEU A 112 1.75 14.06 2.59
N ILE A 113 1.85 12.80 2.13
CA ILE A 113 1.92 11.64 3.03
C ILE A 113 3.16 11.72 3.93
N LEU A 114 4.33 12.08 3.39
CA LEU A 114 5.54 12.31 4.21
C LEU A 114 5.30 13.40 5.25
N VAL A 115 4.72 14.54 4.87
CA VAL A 115 4.44 15.65 5.80
C VAL A 115 3.50 15.21 6.91
N LEU A 116 2.38 14.55 6.56
CA LEU A 116 1.43 14.03 7.54
C LEU A 116 2.08 12.96 8.43
N PHE A 117 2.91 12.09 7.87
CA PHE A 117 3.69 11.11 8.62
C PHE A 117 4.57 11.81 9.66
N LEU A 118 5.35 12.83 9.28
CA LEU A 118 6.23 13.55 10.22
C LEU A 118 5.44 14.32 11.31
N ILE A 119 4.28 14.88 10.98
CA ILE A 119 3.42 15.60 11.93
C ILE A 119 2.82 14.62 12.95
N PHE A 120 2.18 13.55 12.48
CA PHE A 120 1.42 12.62 13.34
C PHE A 120 2.27 11.52 13.97
N PHE A 121 3.52 11.33 13.54
CA PHE A 121 4.48 10.46 14.25
C PHE A 121 4.79 10.97 15.66
N ARG A 122 4.65 12.28 15.87
CA ARG A 122 5.04 12.97 17.12
C ARG A 122 3.91 13.05 18.14
N TYR A 123 2.72 12.49 17.87
CA TYR A 123 1.55 12.65 18.74
C TYR A 123 1.38 11.44 19.66
N ARG A 124 1.54 11.66 20.98
CA ARG A 124 1.42 10.65 22.03
C ARG A 124 -0.05 10.34 22.40
N ASP A 125 -0.98 11.21 21.97
CA ASP A 125 -2.42 11.11 22.24
C ASP A 125 -3.17 10.68 20.97
N ALA A 126 -2.84 9.51 20.43
CA ALA A 126 -3.61 8.93 19.33
C ALA A 126 -5.02 8.55 19.83
N ASN A 127 -6.08 8.84 19.07
CA ASN A 127 -7.46 8.44 19.36
C ASN A 127 -7.68 6.93 19.08
N VAL A 128 -6.77 6.07 19.55
CA VAL A 128 -6.75 4.64 19.25
C VAL A 128 -6.87 3.86 20.56
N PRO A 129 -7.82 2.90 20.68
CA PRO A 129 -7.95 2.03 21.84
C PRO A 129 -6.63 1.28 22.12
N PHE A 130 -6.28 1.11 23.40
CA PHE A 130 -5.01 0.49 23.81
C PHE A 130 -4.80 -0.93 23.23
N ASP A 131 -5.87 -1.65 22.89
CA ASP A 131 -5.83 -3.00 22.33
C ASP A 131 -5.33 -3.06 20.87
N GLU A 132 -5.36 -1.95 20.13
CA GLU A 132 -4.78 -1.84 18.77
C GLU A 132 -3.31 -1.37 18.78
N LEU A 133 -2.74 -1.07 19.96
CA LEU A 133 -1.39 -0.51 20.11
C LEU A 133 -0.26 -1.58 20.14
N ASP A 134 -0.56 -2.82 19.79
CA ASP A 134 0.37 -3.93 20.00
C ASP A 134 1.60 -3.85 19.06
N GLY A 135 2.78 -3.69 19.65
CA GLY A 135 4.07 -3.56 18.97
C GLY A 135 4.92 -2.37 19.43
N GLU A 136 6.24 -2.54 19.47
CA GLU A 136 7.16 -1.46 19.84
C GLU A 136 7.11 -0.33 18.79
N SER A 137 6.52 0.81 19.16
CA SER A 137 6.42 1.96 18.27
C SER A 137 7.83 2.41 17.85
N PRO A 138 8.11 2.60 16.55
CA PRO A 138 9.41 3.05 16.11
C PRO A 138 9.77 4.37 16.81
N LYS A 139 11.02 4.47 17.29
CA LYS A 139 11.50 5.67 18.00
C LYS A 139 11.35 6.90 17.11
N TRP A 140 11.07 8.07 17.71
CA TRP A 140 10.99 9.36 17.00
C TRP A 140 12.22 9.65 16.12
N GLN A 141 13.37 9.12 16.51
CA GLN A 141 14.62 9.15 15.75
C GLN A 141 14.47 8.57 14.35
N THR A 142 13.69 7.50 14.18
CA THR A 142 13.43 6.87 12.88
C THR A 142 12.65 7.80 11.97
N ALA A 143 11.60 8.45 12.46
CA ALA A 143 10.82 9.39 11.65
C ALA A 143 11.64 10.61 11.23
N VAL A 144 12.44 11.16 12.16
CA VAL A 144 13.33 12.29 11.84
C VAL A 144 14.44 11.87 10.89
N GLY A 145 15.00 10.67 11.05
CA GLY A 145 15.95 10.11 10.09
C GLY A 145 15.35 9.97 8.69
N VAL A 146 14.14 9.41 8.57
CA VAL A 146 13.43 9.29 7.29
C VAL A 146 13.19 10.67 6.67
N GLY A 147 12.67 11.63 7.44
CA GLY A 147 12.44 12.99 6.96
C GLY A 147 13.72 13.67 6.47
N LEU A 148 14.81 13.56 7.25
CA LEU A 148 16.10 14.13 6.92
C LEU A 148 16.68 13.52 5.63
N VAL A 149 16.64 12.19 5.49
CA VAL A 149 17.13 11.52 4.29
C VAL A 149 16.31 11.92 3.06
N CYS A 150 14.97 11.99 3.17
CA CYS A 150 14.11 12.45 2.09
C CYS A 150 14.45 13.89 1.65
N VAL A 151 14.66 14.80 2.61
CA VAL A 151 15.02 16.21 2.32
C VAL A 151 16.40 16.30 1.69
N ILE A 152 17.41 15.63 2.25
CA ILE A 152 18.78 15.63 1.69
C ILE A 152 18.76 15.06 0.27
N HIS A 153 18.08 13.93 0.04
CA HIS A 153 17.93 13.34 -1.28
C HIS A 153 17.28 14.32 -2.26
N GLY A 154 16.17 14.95 -1.88
CA GLY A 154 15.49 15.95 -2.71
C GLY A 154 16.39 17.14 -3.05
N LEU A 155 17.13 17.66 -2.07
CA LEU A 155 18.09 18.75 -2.29
C LEU A 155 19.21 18.35 -3.25
N VAL A 156 19.79 17.15 -3.08
CA VAL A 156 20.83 16.63 -3.99
C VAL A 156 20.28 16.50 -5.41
N VAL A 157 19.07 15.95 -5.57
CA VAL A 157 18.43 15.83 -6.88
C VAL A 157 18.21 17.21 -7.52
N VAL A 158 17.72 18.20 -6.77
CA VAL A 158 17.52 19.57 -7.27
C VAL A 158 18.84 20.22 -7.68
N ILE A 159 19.87 20.15 -6.83
CA ILE A 159 21.18 20.76 -7.09
C ILE A 159 21.80 20.12 -8.34
N LEU A 160 21.88 18.80 -8.40
CA LEU A 160 22.48 18.10 -9.55
C LEU A 160 21.68 18.35 -10.83
N THR A 161 20.35 18.35 -10.75
CA THR A 161 19.50 18.71 -11.90
C THR A 161 19.81 20.13 -12.39
N GLY A 162 19.95 21.10 -11.49
CA GLY A 162 20.34 22.47 -11.84
C GLY A 162 21.73 22.54 -12.49
N VAL A 163 22.71 21.82 -11.94
CA VAL A 163 24.07 21.75 -12.50
C VAL A 163 24.07 21.16 -13.91
N PHE A 164 23.38 20.04 -14.13
CA PHE A 164 23.29 19.44 -15.47
C PHE A 164 22.45 20.28 -16.44
N THR A 165 21.52 21.09 -15.95
CA THR A 165 20.72 21.98 -16.80
C THR A 165 21.49 23.22 -17.24
N ILE A 166 22.33 23.80 -16.36
CA ILE A 166 22.98 25.09 -16.61
C ILE A 166 24.43 24.93 -17.05
N ALA A 167 25.20 24.07 -16.38
CA ALA A 167 26.64 23.96 -16.57
C ALA A 167 27.04 22.82 -17.53
N LEU A 168 26.26 21.74 -17.58
CA LEU A 168 26.60 20.51 -18.31
C LEU A 168 25.41 19.94 -19.11
N PRO A 169 24.82 20.71 -20.05
CA PRO A 169 23.60 20.31 -20.76
C PRO A 169 23.75 19.01 -21.58
N ASP A 170 24.95 18.71 -22.07
CA ASP A 170 25.24 17.49 -22.83
C ASP A 170 25.06 16.21 -22.01
N HIS A 171 25.15 16.30 -20.68
CA HIS A 171 24.98 15.17 -19.76
C HIS A 171 23.56 15.06 -19.19
N LEU A 172 22.66 15.99 -19.53
CA LEU A 172 21.33 16.05 -18.92
C LEU A 172 20.45 14.85 -19.29
N THR A 173 20.58 14.30 -20.50
CA THR A 173 19.88 13.07 -20.89
C THR A 173 20.37 11.86 -20.10
N ALA A 174 21.68 11.77 -19.83
CA ALA A 174 22.23 10.71 -18.99
C ALA A 174 21.73 10.84 -17.53
N TRP A 175 21.65 12.07 -17.02
CA TRP A 175 21.06 12.37 -15.71
C TRP A 175 19.59 11.96 -15.63
N ALA A 176 18.78 12.27 -16.65
CA ALA A 176 17.39 11.83 -16.72
C ALA A 176 17.28 10.30 -16.64
N ASN A 177 18.08 9.58 -17.42
CA ASN A 177 18.08 8.11 -17.40
C ASN A 177 18.51 7.55 -16.05
N PHE A 178 19.53 8.15 -15.41
CA PHE A 178 19.95 7.78 -14.07
C PHE A 178 18.83 7.95 -13.04
N LEU A 179 18.13 9.10 -13.05
CA LEU A 179 16.99 9.34 -12.17
C LEU A 179 15.86 8.32 -12.37
N GLY A 180 15.62 7.93 -13.62
CA GLY A 180 14.60 6.92 -13.92
C GLY A 180 14.96 5.52 -13.42
N ILE A 181 16.21 5.11 -13.61
CA ILE A 181 16.72 3.84 -13.07
C ILE A 181 16.69 3.86 -11.53
N MET A 182 17.09 4.97 -10.91
CA MET A 182 17.05 5.13 -9.46
C MET A 182 15.61 5.03 -8.92
N ALA A 183 14.65 5.71 -9.57
CA ALA A 183 13.24 5.62 -9.21
C ALA A 183 12.71 4.18 -9.32
N ALA A 184 13.02 3.48 -10.41
CA ALA A 184 12.62 2.09 -10.65
C ALA A 184 13.24 1.13 -9.62
N ALA A 185 14.53 1.28 -9.30
CA ALA A 185 15.21 0.47 -8.30
C ALA A 185 14.62 0.66 -6.91
N LEU A 186 14.39 1.91 -6.49
CA LEU A 186 13.77 2.22 -5.20
C LEU A 186 12.35 1.65 -5.11
N ALA A 187 11.56 1.77 -6.18
CA ALA A 187 10.23 1.18 -6.24
C ALA A 187 10.28 -0.35 -6.19
N ALA A 188 11.23 -0.99 -6.87
CA ALA A 188 11.41 -2.44 -6.82
C ALA A 188 11.74 -2.92 -5.40
N VAL A 189 12.65 -2.22 -4.71
CA VAL A 189 12.98 -2.50 -3.30
C VAL A 189 11.79 -2.29 -2.38
N GLN A 190 10.88 -1.37 -2.70
CA GLN A 190 9.65 -1.14 -1.95
C GLN A 190 8.63 -2.28 -2.11
N TYR A 191 8.38 -2.72 -3.35
CA TYR A 191 7.34 -3.72 -3.63
C TYR A 191 7.80 -5.17 -3.45
N PHE A 192 9.08 -5.48 -3.66
CA PHE A 192 9.56 -6.85 -3.61
C PHE A 192 9.38 -7.53 -2.22
N PRO A 193 9.75 -6.89 -1.09
CA PRO A 193 9.50 -7.46 0.24
C PRO A 193 8.01 -7.70 0.49
N GLN A 194 7.16 -6.83 -0.03
CA GLN A 194 5.71 -6.96 0.10
C GLN A 194 5.19 -8.18 -0.68
N ILE A 195 5.62 -8.36 -1.93
CA ILE A 195 5.27 -9.56 -2.72
C ILE A 195 5.73 -10.83 -2.00
N TRP A 196 6.97 -10.84 -1.52
CA TRP A 196 7.55 -11.98 -0.82
C TRP A 196 6.79 -12.32 0.46
N THR A 197 6.51 -11.33 1.30
CA THR A 197 5.77 -11.52 2.56
C THR A 197 4.34 -11.99 2.30
N THR A 198 3.61 -11.40 1.34
CA THR A 198 2.26 -11.87 0.97
C THR A 198 2.29 -13.32 0.48
N TYR A 199 3.26 -13.68 -0.35
CA TYR A 199 3.42 -15.05 -0.83
C TYR A 199 3.74 -16.05 0.30
N ARG A 200 4.62 -15.67 1.24
CA ARG A 200 5.03 -16.53 2.36
C ARG A 200 3.95 -16.69 3.42
N LEU A 201 3.22 -15.62 3.73
CA LEU A 201 2.20 -15.61 4.78
C LEU A 201 0.86 -16.20 4.31
N LYS A 202 0.63 -16.28 2.98
CA LYS A 202 -0.64 -16.73 2.37
C LYS A 202 -1.89 -16.02 2.88
N HIS A 203 -1.72 -14.83 3.43
CA HIS A 203 -2.81 -13.96 3.87
C HIS A 203 -2.45 -12.52 3.57
N VAL A 204 -3.47 -11.73 3.25
CA VAL A 204 -3.34 -10.29 3.05
C VAL A 204 -3.44 -9.67 4.43
N GLY A 205 -2.35 -9.15 4.98
CA GLY A 205 -2.37 -8.49 6.29
C GLY A 205 -3.22 -7.20 6.27
N SER A 206 -2.74 -6.11 6.87
CA SER A 206 -3.46 -4.83 6.92
C SER A 206 -3.56 -4.07 5.58
N LEU A 207 -3.40 -4.73 4.44
CA LEU A 207 -3.29 -4.10 3.13
C LEU A 207 -4.65 -3.65 2.60
N SER A 208 -4.74 -2.40 2.13
CA SER A 208 -5.98 -1.89 1.52
C SER A 208 -6.14 -2.43 0.09
N ILE A 209 -6.75 -3.60 -0.05
CA ILE A 209 -7.17 -4.17 -1.34
C ILE A 209 -7.95 -3.14 -2.19
N PRO A 210 -8.90 -2.34 -1.64
CA PRO A 210 -9.65 -1.36 -2.43
C PRO A 210 -8.77 -0.27 -3.07
N MET A 211 -7.76 0.21 -2.34
CA MET A 211 -6.82 1.22 -2.85
C MET A 211 -6.00 0.64 -4.00
N MET A 212 -5.52 -0.60 -3.88
CA MET A 212 -4.74 -1.24 -4.96
C MET A 212 -5.58 -1.55 -6.19
N CYS A 213 -6.86 -1.91 -6.03
CA CYS A 213 -7.80 -2.11 -7.14
C CYS A 213 -8.00 -0.85 -7.98
N MET A 214 -8.01 0.34 -7.37
CA MET A 214 -8.11 1.60 -8.12
C MET A 214 -6.76 2.03 -8.70
N GLN A 215 -5.67 1.86 -7.95
CA GLN A 215 -4.35 2.35 -8.36
C GLN A 215 -3.69 1.49 -9.44
N THR A 216 -3.85 0.16 -9.41
CA THR A 216 -3.17 -0.74 -10.36
C THR A 216 -3.59 -0.45 -11.81
N PRO A 217 -4.89 -0.38 -12.17
CA PRO A 217 -5.31 -0.01 -13.51
C PRO A 217 -4.87 1.41 -13.88
N GLY A 218 -4.95 2.35 -12.93
CA GLY A 218 -4.47 3.72 -13.10
C GLY A 218 -2.98 3.78 -13.46
N GLY A 219 -2.14 2.96 -12.81
CA GLY A 219 -0.71 2.86 -13.10
C GLY A 219 -0.41 2.41 -14.54
N PHE A 220 -1.16 1.43 -15.05
CA PHE A 220 -1.04 1.01 -16.45
C PHE A 220 -1.49 2.10 -17.43
N LEU A 221 -2.58 2.81 -17.12
CA LEU A 221 -3.04 3.93 -17.92
C LEU A 221 -2.03 5.09 -17.92
N ILE A 222 -1.41 5.39 -16.78
CA ILE A 222 -0.32 6.37 -16.67
C ILE A 222 0.84 5.95 -17.59
N ALA A 223 1.31 4.71 -17.49
CA ALA A 223 2.41 4.21 -18.30
C ALA A 223 2.10 4.28 -19.81
N ALA A 224 0.90 3.84 -20.21
CA ALA A 224 0.46 3.91 -21.60
C ALA A 224 0.33 5.36 -22.10
N SER A 225 -0.21 6.26 -21.27
CA SER A 225 -0.34 7.69 -21.62
C SER A 225 1.02 8.36 -21.79
N LEU A 226 2.02 8.00 -20.97
CA LEU A 226 3.37 8.51 -21.07
C LEU A 226 4.11 7.94 -22.29
N TYR A 227 3.90 6.66 -22.61
CA TYR A 227 4.43 6.06 -23.83
C TYR A 227 3.86 6.73 -25.09
N ALA A 228 2.55 7.00 -25.13
CA ALA A 228 1.91 7.69 -26.26
C ALA A 228 2.44 9.13 -26.45
N ARG A 229 2.82 9.79 -25.36
CA ARG A 229 3.31 11.19 -25.37
C ARG A 229 4.81 11.30 -25.65
N LEU A 230 5.63 10.49 -24.98
CA LEU A 230 7.09 10.59 -25.03
C LEU A 230 7.71 9.63 -26.05
N GLY A 231 6.95 8.65 -26.54
CA GLY A 231 7.43 7.62 -27.44
C GLY A 231 8.44 6.65 -26.78
N PRO A 232 9.17 5.87 -27.60
CA PRO A 232 10.18 4.93 -27.11
C PRO A 232 11.38 5.64 -26.46
N GLU A 233 11.70 6.86 -26.90
CA GLU A 233 12.83 7.64 -26.37
C GLU A 233 12.60 8.09 -24.92
N GLY A 234 11.35 8.22 -24.47
CA GLY A 234 10.98 8.52 -23.09
C GLY A 234 10.95 7.30 -22.14
N TRP A 235 11.64 6.21 -22.47
CA TRP A 235 11.59 4.95 -21.71
C TRP A 235 11.92 5.11 -20.24
N SER A 236 12.87 5.99 -19.90
CA SER A 236 13.28 6.20 -18.52
C SER A 236 12.17 6.80 -17.65
N THR A 237 11.12 7.35 -18.24
CA THR A 237 9.92 7.82 -17.55
C THR A 237 8.83 6.75 -17.50
N TRP A 238 8.31 6.30 -18.65
CA TRP A 238 7.14 5.42 -18.67
C TRP A 238 7.43 4.01 -18.15
N ALA A 239 8.67 3.53 -18.26
CA ALA A 239 9.04 2.19 -17.80
C ALA A 239 8.99 2.07 -16.27
N ILE A 240 9.24 3.16 -15.53
CA ILE A 240 9.09 3.19 -14.07
C ILE A 240 7.64 2.87 -13.71
N TYR A 241 6.69 3.58 -14.32
CA TYR A 241 5.27 3.41 -14.03
C TYR A 241 4.78 2.03 -14.45
N LEU A 242 5.24 1.51 -15.59
CA LEU A 242 4.95 0.14 -16.01
C LEU A 242 5.46 -0.88 -14.99
N LEU A 243 6.71 -0.76 -14.54
CA LEU A 243 7.29 -1.63 -13.52
C LEU A 243 6.49 -1.57 -12.22
N THR A 244 6.16 -0.38 -11.73
CA THR A 244 5.37 -0.23 -10.50
C THR A 244 3.98 -0.82 -10.63
N ALA A 245 3.31 -0.63 -11.78
CA ALA A 245 1.98 -1.19 -12.03
C ALA A 245 2.01 -2.72 -12.10
N LEU A 246 3.04 -3.32 -12.70
CA LEU A 246 3.26 -4.76 -12.70
C LEU A 246 3.46 -5.30 -11.28
N MET A 247 4.33 -4.67 -10.49
CA MET A 247 4.59 -5.11 -9.11
C MET A 247 3.37 -4.94 -8.21
N GLN A 248 2.66 -3.82 -8.31
CA GLN A 248 1.39 -3.60 -7.61
C GLN A 248 0.33 -4.63 -8.04
N GLY A 249 0.26 -4.94 -9.34
CA GLY A 249 -0.62 -5.96 -9.89
C GLY A 249 -0.32 -7.36 -9.35
N CYS A 250 0.96 -7.73 -9.19
CA CYS A 250 1.34 -8.99 -8.54
C CYS A 250 0.87 -9.06 -7.09
N VAL A 251 1.04 -7.99 -6.31
CA VAL A 251 0.56 -7.93 -4.92
C VAL A 251 -0.97 -8.02 -4.89
N LEU A 252 -1.66 -7.28 -5.75
CA LEU A 252 -3.12 -7.30 -5.82
C LEU A 252 -3.64 -8.69 -6.19
N PHE A 253 -3.02 -9.35 -7.16
CA PHE A 253 -3.38 -10.70 -7.57
C PHE A 253 -3.22 -11.70 -6.41
N LEU A 254 -2.06 -11.72 -5.76
CA LEU A 254 -1.83 -12.56 -4.59
C LEU A 254 -2.83 -12.24 -3.48
N GLY A 255 -3.12 -10.95 -3.28
CA GLY A 255 -4.07 -10.47 -2.29
C GLY A 255 -5.48 -11.04 -2.51
N VAL A 256 -6.03 -10.82 -3.70
CA VAL A 256 -7.35 -11.34 -4.08
C VAL A 256 -7.38 -12.86 -4.03
N TYR A 257 -6.32 -13.53 -4.48
CA TYR A 257 -6.24 -14.99 -4.48
C TYR A 257 -6.37 -15.58 -3.07
N TYR A 258 -5.58 -15.09 -2.11
CA TYR A 258 -5.62 -15.61 -0.73
C TYR A 258 -6.88 -15.21 0.03
N GLU A 259 -7.44 -14.02 -0.23
CA GLU A 259 -8.71 -13.60 0.35
C GLU A 259 -9.87 -14.49 -0.11
N VAL A 260 -9.91 -14.84 -1.41
CA VAL A 260 -10.91 -15.75 -1.96
C VAL A 260 -10.73 -17.17 -1.42
N GLN A 261 -9.48 -17.62 -1.23
CA GLN A 261 -9.19 -18.93 -0.63
C GLN A 261 -9.71 -19.01 0.82
N ALA A 262 -9.40 -18.03 1.66
CA ALA A 262 -9.87 -17.98 3.05
C ALA A 262 -11.40 -18.03 3.14
N ARG A 263 -12.11 -17.24 2.32
CA ARG A 263 -13.58 -17.23 2.28
C ARG A 263 -14.18 -18.57 1.84
N ARG A 264 -13.51 -19.31 0.95
CA ARG A 264 -13.94 -20.65 0.51
C ARG A 264 -13.81 -21.67 1.63
N GLU A 265 -12.74 -21.59 2.42
CA GLU A 265 -12.52 -22.47 3.58
C GLU A 265 -13.58 -22.23 4.67
N GLU A 266 -13.88 -20.96 4.98
CA GLU A 266 -14.95 -20.58 5.91
C GLU A 266 -16.34 -21.08 5.44
N GLY A 267 -16.66 -20.88 4.16
CA GLY A 267 -17.93 -21.34 3.57
C GLY A 267 -18.08 -22.86 3.55
N SER A 268 -17.00 -23.60 3.32
CA SER A 268 -16.99 -25.07 3.38
C SER A 268 -17.26 -25.59 4.79
N PHE A 269 -16.67 -24.94 5.81
CA PHE A 269 -16.90 -25.30 7.21
C PHE A 269 -18.35 -25.02 7.65
N SER A 270 -18.90 -23.87 7.24
CA SER A 270 -20.28 -23.51 7.55
C SER A 270 -21.30 -24.42 6.85
N SER A 271 -21.02 -24.88 5.63
CA SER A 271 -21.88 -25.84 4.92
C SER A 271 -21.82 -27.25 5.52
N ARG A 272 -20.66 -27.71 6.03
CA ARG A 272 -20.54 -29.00 6.74
C ARG A 272 -21.24 -29.01 8.09
N GLY A 273 -21.29 -27.88 8.80
CA GLY A 273 -22.02 -27.75 10.05
C GLY A 273 -23.55 -27.81 9.91
N ILE A 274 -24.10 -27.33 8.79
CA ILE A 274 -25.55 -27.35 8.53
C ILE A 274 -26.03 -28.74 8.10
N SER A 275 -25.22 -29.50 7.37
CA SER A 275 -25.56 -30.87 6.95
C SER A 275 -25.63 -31.89 8.10
N GLY A 276 -25.15 -31.54 9.31
CA GLY A 276 -25.16 -32.39 10.50
C GLY A 276 -26.44 -32.33 11.32
N PHE A 277 -27.40 -31.46 10.98
CA PHE A 277 -28.60 -31.22 11.79
C PHE A 277 -29.89 -31.42 10.99
N HIS A 278 -30.07 -32.63 10.44
CA HIS A 278 -31.39 -33.09 10.00
C HIS A 278 -31.92 -34.15 10.97
N GLY A 279 -32.48 -33.66 12.08
CA GLY A 279 -33.26 -34.43 13.04
C GLY A 279 -34.43 -33.58 13.57
N SER A 280 -35.62 -33.79 12.99
CA SER A 280 -36.98 -33.59 13.52
C SER A 280 -37.38 -32.29 14.27
N SER A 281 -38.23 -31.50 13.58
CA SER A 281 -39.57 -31.04 14.01
C SER A 281 -39.80 -29.72 14.80
N HIS A 282 -40.77 -28.96 14.25
CA HIS A 282 -41.81 -28.07 14.85
C HIS A 282 -41.64 -26.54 14.90
N ASP A 283 -42.78 -25.90 14.63
CA ASP A 283 -43.10 -24.51 14.28
C ASP A 283 -42.91 -23.45 15.39
N ALA A 284 -42.58 -22.21 15.00
CA ALA A 284 -43.24 -20.95 15.42
C ALA A 284 -42.53 -19.68 14.87
N ALA A 285 -43.29 -18.59 14.74
CA ALA A 285 -43.01 -17.38 13.96
C ALA A 285 -42.01 -16.34 14.55
N THR A 286 -41.54 -15.46 13.65
CA THR A 286 -40.64 -14.26 13.68
C THR A 286 -40.90 -13.22 14.79
N PRO A 287 -39.97 -12.26 15.14
CA PRO A 287 -39.13 -11.43 14.25
C PRO A 287 -37.67 -11.15 14.68
N GLN A 288 -36.91 -10.51 13.77
CA GLN A 288 -35.45 -10.36 13.78
C GLN A 288 -34.99 -8.89 13.96
N ARG A 289 -34.11 -8.61 14.94
CA ARG A 289 -32.90 -7.73 14.94
C ARG A 289 -32.53 -7.22 16.35
N PRO A 290 -31.27 -6.82 16.67
CA PRO A 290 -30.01 -6.89 15.91
C PRO A 290 -28.92 -7.77 16.56
N SER A 291 -27.99 -8.29 15.75
CA SER A 291 -26.85 -9.10 16.17
C SER A 291 -25.75 -8.25 16.83
N ALA A 292 -25.63 -8.34 18.16
CA ALA A 292 -24.36 -8.09 18.83
C ALA A 292 -23.45 -9.32 18.62
N PRO A 293 -22.14 -9.19 18.40
CA PRO A 293 -21.23 -10.32 18.34
C PRO A 293 -20.99 -10.80 19.78
N ARG A 294 -22.00 -11.45 20.37
CA ARG A 294 -21.75 -12.33 21.50
C ARG A 294 -21.17 -13.60 20.90
N THR A 295 -19.86 -13.74 21.03
CA THR A 295 -19.20 -15.04 21.11
C THR A 295 -20.03 -15.90 22.06
N TYR A 296 -20.91 -16.72 21.50
CA TYR A 296 -21.54 -17.82 22.21
C TYR A 296 -20.39 -18.73 22.61
N SER A 297 -19.94 -18.60 23.85
CA SER A 297 -19.15 -19.62 24.49
C SER A 297 -20.04 -20.86 24.59
N GLU A 298 -19.87 -21.80 23.66
CA GLU A 298 -20.39 -23.16 23.82
C GLU A 298 -20.02 -23.63 25.24
N GLY A 299 -21.02 -23.94 26.09
CA GLY A 299 -20.81 -24.35 27.49
C GLY A 299 -21.49 -23.51 28.57
N TRP A 300 -21.98 -22.30 28.26
CA TRP A 300 -22.66 -21.44 29.26
C TRP A 300 -23.96 -22.05 29.81
N GLU A 301 -24.65 -22.86 29.03
CA GLU A 301 -25.89 -23.56 29.44
C GLU A 301 -25.65 -24.60 30.54
N ARG A 302 -24.41 -25.10 30.70
CA ARG A 302 -24.01 -26.06 31.73
C ARG A 302 -23.21 -25.43 32.89
N GLY A 303 -23.08 -24.10 32.93
CA GLY A 303 -22.32 -23.40 33.98
C GLY A 303 -20.80 -23.59 33.92
N LEU A 304 -20.27 -24.17 32.85
CA LEU A 304 -18.84 -24.39 32.68
C LEU A 304 -18.12 -23.08 32.33
N PRO A 305 -16.92 -22.84 32.88
CA PRO A 305 -16.17 -21.62 32.64
C PRO A 305 -15.69 -21.50 31.18
N GLY A 306 -15.32 -20.28 30.79
CA GLY A 306 -14.79 -19.99 29.46
C GLY A 306 -13.43 -20.65 29.19
N PRO A 307 -12.93 -20.62 27.93
CA PRO A 307 -11.65 -21.22 27.56
C PRO A 307 -10.46 -20.64 28.36
N PHE A 308 -9.40 -21.44 28.55
CA PHE A 308 -8.14 -21.08 29.22
C PHE A 308 -8.25 -20.89 30.74
N THR A 309 -9.00 -21.77 31.40
CA THR A 309 -9.04 -21.74 32.87
C THR A 309 -7.76 -22.34 33.44
N GLY A 310 -7.19 -21.72 34.48
CA GLY A 310 -5.94 -22.20 35.07
C GLY A 310 -6.03 -23.60 35.72
N HIS A 311 -7.25 -24.08 36.02
CA HIS A 311 -7.50 -25.38 36.67
C HIS A 311 -8.82 -26.00 36.18
N PRO A 312 -8.87 -26.56 34.96
CA PRO A 312 -10.10 -27.09 34.37
C PRO A 312 -10.70 -28.26 35.17
N GLU A 313 -9.85 -29.05 35.83
CA GLU A 313 -10.24 -30.17 36.69
C GLU A 313 -11.03 -29.74 37.94
N ARG A 314 -10.99 -28.46 38.30
CA ARG A 314 -11.74 -27.92 39.45
C ARG A 314 -13.17 -27.54 39.11
N TYR A 315 -13.47 -27.39 37.83
CA TYR A 315 -14.76 -26.91 37.33
C TYR A 315 -15.54 -27.97 36.57
N ALA A 316 -14.91 -29.11 36.24
CA ALA A 316 -15.56 -30.27 35.66
C ALA A 316 -16.20 -31.12 36.78
N GLU A 317 -17.51 -31.36 36.69
CA GLU A 317 -18.22 -32.27 37.60
C GLU A 317 -18.12 -33.73 37.12
N THR A 318 -17.98 -33.92 35.80
CA THR A 318 -17.80 -35.21 35.15
C THR A 318 -16.54 -35.27 34.29
N GLU A 319 -16.09 -36.47 33.96
CA GLU A 319 -14.93 -36.68 33.08
C GLU A 319 -15.20 -36.19 31.65
N GLU A 320 -16.46 -36.28 31.21
CA GLU A 320 -16.94 -35.74 29.94
C GLU A 320 -16.88 -34.20 29.91
N ASP A 321 -17.20 -33.52 31.03
CA ASP A 321 -17.06 -32.06 31.12
C ASP A 321 -15.59 -31.62 31.01
N LEU A 322 -14.67 -32.42 31.56
CA LEU A 322 -13.24 -32.13 31.49
C LEU A 322 -12.72 -32.28 30.06
N GLU A 323 -13.16 -33.32 29.35
CA GLU A 323 -12.86 -33.52 27.93
C GLU A 323 -13.43 -32.39 27.07
N ASP A 324 -14.68 -31.99 27.31
CA ASP A 324 -15.35 -30.88 26.62
C ASP A 324 -14.61 -29.54 26.83
N ILE A 325 -14.13 -29.26 28.05
CA ILE A 325 -13.31 -28.06 28.32
C ILE A 325 -12.00 -28.11 27.53
N ARG A 326 -11.32 -29.26 27.53
CA ARG A 326 -10.02 -29.44 26.84
C ARG A 326 -10.17 -29.35 25.33
N GLU A 327 -11.20 -29.97 24.74
CA GLU A 327 -11.45 -29.93 23.31
C GLU A 327 -11.80 -28.51 22.85
N ARG A 328 -12.55 -27.75 23.67
CA ARG A 328 -12.89 -26.35 23.40
C ARG A 328 -11.66 -25.45 23.42
N GLU A 329 -10.75 -25.66 24.37
CA GLU A 329 -9.45 -24.99 24.40
C GLU A 329 -8.61 -25.33 23.16
N GLU A 330 -8.54 -26.60 22.76
CA GLU A 330 -7.80 -27.03 21.56
C GLU A 330 -8.38 -26.42 20.27
N ARG A 331 -9.72 -26.37 20.15
CA ARG A 331 -10.40 -25.69 19.04
C ARG A 331 -10.11 -24.18 19.02
N ALA A 332 -10.06 -23.54 20.18
CA ALA A 332 -9.70 -22.12 20.28
C ALA A 332 -8.24 -21.87 19.90
N ILE A 333 -7.31 -22.68 20.41
CA ILE A 333 -5.87 -22.64 20.08
C ILE A 333 -5.65 -22.87 18.58
N ALA A 334 -6.39 -23.78 17.96
CA ALA A 334 -6.29 -24.06 16.53
C ALA A 334 -6.81 -22.91 15.65
N ARG A 335 -7.75 -22.11 16.17
CA ARG A 335 -8.31 -20.92 15.49
C ARG A 335 -7.50 -19.65 15.77
N GLU A 336 -6.62 -19.66 16.77
CA GLU A 336 -5.88 -18.48 17.20
C GLU A 336 -4.69 -18.19 16.27
N ASN A 337 -4.70 -16.99 15.70
CA ASN A 337 -3.69 -16.53 14.74
C ASN A 337 -2.63 -15.62 15.37
N GLN A 338 -2.80 -15.27 16.65
CA GLN A 338 -1.80 -14.55 17.42
C GLN A 338 -0.55 -15.42 17.67
N PRO A 339 0.68 -14.88 17.51
CA PRO A 339 1.93 -15.65 17.61
C PRO A 339 2.16 -16.35 18.96
N LEU A 340 1.60 -15.81 20.05
CA LEU A 340 1.83 -16.29 21.41
C LEU A 340 1.09 -17.59 21.73
N LEU A 341 -0.06 -17.82 21.11
CA LEU A 341 -1.01 -18.89 21.46
C LEU A 341 -1.07 -20.01 20.42
N ARG A 342 -0.33 -19.91 19.32
CA ARG A 342 -0.21 -20.99 18.35
C ARG A 342 0.37 -22.26 18.98
N PRO A 343 0.06 -23.45 18.42
CA PRO A 343 0.74 -24.69 18.78
C PRO A 343 2.28 -24.52 18.72
N GLY A 344 2.93 -24.52 19.88
CA GLY A 344 4.39 -24.32 20.03
C GLY A 344 4.86 -22.92 20.48
N GLY A 345 3.94 -21.96 20.57
CA GLY A 345 4.17 -20.59 21.07
C GLY A 345 4.46 -20.52 22.58
N ILE A 346 4.89 -19.35 23.05
CA ILE A 346 5.31 -19.11 24.45
C ILE A 346 4.13 -19.30 25.42
N GLY A 347 2.90 -19.01 25.01
CA GLY A 347 1.68 -19.18 25.80
C GLY A 347 1.02 -20.55 25.68
N ASN A 348 1.69 -21.55 25.08
CA ASN A 348 1.15 -22.91 25.00
C ASN A 348 1.25 -23.60 26.38
N PRO A 349 0.14 -23.89 27.08
CA PRO A 349 0.16 -24.44 28.44
C PRO A 349 0.78 -25.85 28.52
N ARG A 350 0.93 -26.54 27.39
CA ARG A 350 1.59 -27.86 27.32
C ARG A 350 3.10 -27.80 27.04
N LYS A 351 3.69 -26.60 26.93
CA LYS A 351 5.14 -26.46 26.75
C LYS A 351 5.83 -26.47 28.11
N THR A 352 6.35 -27.63 28.51
CA THR A 352 7.18 -27.77 29.71
C THR A 352 8.47 -26.98 29.49
N TYR A 353 8.60 -25.83 30.15
CA TYR A 353 9.88 -25.14 30.26
C TYR A 353 10.74 -25.94 31.24
N GLN A 354 11.73 -26.67 30.73
CA GLN A 354 12.83 -27.14 31.58
C GLN A 354 13.62 -25.91 32.03
N SER A 355 13.38 -25.47 33.27
CA SER A 355 14.29 -24.57 33.96
C SER A 355 15.63 -25.27 34.07
N THR A 356 16.62 -24.77 33.35
CA THR A 356 18.01 -25.16 33.52
C THR A 356 18.44 -24.75 34.92
N GLU A 357 18.51 -25.69 35.86
CA GLU A 357 19.21 -25.50 37.12
C GLU A 357 20.69 -25.29 36.80
N SER A 358 21.17 -24.08 37.10
CA SER A 358 22.58 -23.78 37.19
C SER A 358 23.03 -24.15 38.61
N GLY A 359 23.75 -25.27 38.70
CA GLY A 359 24.66 -25.59 39.81
C GLY A 359 26.07 -25.16 39.46
#